data_AF-A0A4S4EP06-F1
#
_entry.id   AF-A0A4S4EP06-F1
#
_cell.length_a   1.000
_cell.length_b   1.000
_cell.length_c   1.000
_cell.angle_alpha   90.00
_cell.angle_beta   90.00
_cell.angle_gamma   90.00
#
_symmetry.space_group_name_H-M   'P 1'
#
loop_
_entity.id
_entity.type
_entity.pdbx_description
1 polymer ?
#
loop_
_entity_poly.entity_id
_entity_poly.type
_entity_poly.pdbx_seq_one_letter_code
_entity_poly.pdbx_strand_id
1 'polypeptide(L)'
;MVVLEVVCGKRSKGIMDENSLVDSVWTLYEKGVVALLDCVDRLLEGKFDEEEVKRSLVVGLACLHPDFMLRLRMRKVVQVFMNPNEPPLNLPESQPNLVCLSLNSSTITSTTTDLGCSKVDGGGSMETLQDETTIQYGSCHV
;
A
#
# COMPACT_ATOMS: atom_id res chain seq x y z
N MET A 1 7.25 2.60 7.94
CA MET A 1 8.26 2.06 8.88
C MET A 1 8.86 3.21 9.69
N VAL A 2 10.00 3.79 9.30
CA VAL A 2 10.79 4.79 10.07
C VAL A 2 9.98 5.84 10.84
N VAL A 3 8.98 6.48 10.22
CA VAL A 3 8.14 7.49 10.90
C VAL A 3 7.43 6.93 12.14
N LEU A 4 6.88 5.71 12.05
CA LEU A 4 6.26 5.02 13.19
C LEU A 4 7.32 4.64 14.24
N GLU A 5 8.50 4.20 13.80
CA GLU A 5 9.57 3.80 14.73
C GLU A 5 10.09 4.98 15.56
N VAL A 6 10.21 6.16 14.93
CA VAL A 6 10.60 7.43 15.58
C VAL A 6 9.50 7.93 16.51
N VAL A 7 8.25 8.05 16.03
CA VAL A 7 7.16 8.60 16.85
C VAL A 7 6.80 7.68 18.02
N CYS A 8 6.85 6.36 17.82
CA CYS A 8 6.50 5.40 18.87
C CYS A 8 7.68 5.01 19.79
N GLY A 9 8.93 5.38 19.48
CA GLY A 9 10.11 4.97 20.24
C GLY A 9 10.41 3.46 20.17
N LYS A 10 9.95 2.78 19.12
CA LYS A 10 9.91 1.30 19.03
C LYS A 10 10.55 0.84 17.72
N ARG A 11 11.52 -0.07 17.78
CA ARG A 11 12.03 -0.77 16.59
C ARG A 11 10.91 -1.64 16.00
N SER A 12 10.69 -1.52 14.70
CA SER A 12 9.87 -2.48 13.99
C SER A 12 10.65 -3.79 13.76
N LYS A 13 9.95 -4.92 13.80
CA LYS A 13 10.50 -6.25 13.48
C LYS A 13 10.23 -6.63 12.02
N GLY A 14 9.06 -6.23 11.51
CA GLY A 14 8.55 -6.53 10.18
C GLY A 14 7.19 -5.85 9.95
N ILE A 15 6.62 -6.07 8.77
CA ILE A 15 5.22 -5.66 8.43
C ILE A 15 4.30 -6.90 8.37
N MET A 16 4.88 -8.10 8.32
CA MET A 16 4.15 -9.38 8.23
C MET A 16 4.23 -10.19 9.54
N ASP A 17 4.82 -9.63 10.60
CA ASP A 17 4.91 -10.28 11.90
C ASP A 17 3.58 -10.13 12.64
N GLU A 18 3.09 -11.20 13.26
CA GLU A 18 1.93 -11.10 14.16
C GLU A 18 2.19 -10.12 15.31
N ASN A 19 1.24 -9.22 15.56
CA ASN A 19 1.35 -8.09 16.48
C ASN A 19 2.51 -7.13 16.14
N SER A 20 2.68 -6.76 14.85
CA SER A 20 3.70 -5.80 14.45
C SER A 20 3.45 -4.40 15.01
N LEU A 21 4.45 -3.52 14.89
CA LEU A 21 4.28 -2.09 15.18
C LEU A 21 3.22 -1.45 14.26
N VAL A 22 3.06 -1.96 13.04
CA VAL A 22 2.09 -1.46 12.07
C VAL A 22 0.67 -1.77 12.53
N ASP A 23 0.39 -3.03 12.85
CA ASP A 23 -0.94 -3.48 13.29
C ASP A 23 -1.31 -2.83 14.62
N SER A 24 -0.33 -2.63 15.51
CA SER A 24 -0.52 -1.94 16.79
C SER A 24 -0.96 -0.48 16.62
N VAL A 25 -0.37 0.25 15.66
CA VAL A 25 -0.75 1.64 15.35
C VAL A 25 -2.04 1.68 14.53
N TRP A 26 -2.26 0.71 13.64
CA TRP A 26 -3.50 0.61 12.87
C TRP A 26 -4.71 0.32 13.77
N THR A 27 -4.59 -0.60 14.73
CA THR A 27 -5.60 -0.90 15.77
C THR A 27 -5.94 0.33 16.65
N LEU A 28 -5.11 1.38 16.64
CA LEU A 28 -5.41 2.66 17.27
C LEU A 28 -6.03 3.66 16.28
N TYR A 29 -5.60 3.67 15.01
CA TYR A 29 -6.27 4.44 13.95
C TYR A 29 -7.75 4.06 13.79
N GLU A 30 -8.08 2.76 13.83
CA GLU A 30 -9.46 2.24 13.76
C GLU A 30 -10.34 2.68 14.95
N LYS A 31 -9.73 3.08 16.07
CA LYS A 31 -10.44 3.67 17.24
C LYS A 31 -10.57 5.19 17.14
N GLY A 32 -10.10 5.79 16.04
CA GLY A 32 -10.10 7.21 15.78
C GLY A 32 -8.74 7.87 16.00
N VAL A 33 -8.47 8.92 15.22
CA VAL A 33 -7.18 9.64 15.14
C VAL A 33 -6.64 10.11 16.50
N VAL A 34 -7.49 10.37 17.49
CA VAL A 34 -7.07 10.76 18.85
C VAL A 34 -6.35 9.61 19.59
N ALA A 35 -6.78 8.37 19.40
CA ALA A 35 -6.16 7.20 20.05
C ALA A 35 -4.74 6.89 19.53
N LEU A 36 -4.31 7.51 18.42
CA LEU A 36 -2.93 7.45 17.95
C LEU A 36 -1.93 8.00 18.97
N LEU A 37 -2.34 8.90 19.88
CA LEU A 37 -1.47 9.45 20.91
C LEU A 37 -1.00 8.38 21.92
N ASP A 38 -1.74 7.28 22.10
CA ASP A 38 -1.38 6.19 23.03
C ASP A 38 -0.13 5.40 22.61
N CYS A 39 0.27 5.45 21.33
CA CYS A 39 1.42 4.70 20.82
C CYS A 39 2.76 5.44 20.91
N VAL A 40 2.73 6.75 21.19
CA VAL A 40 3.86 7.68 21.17
C VAL A 40 4.96 7.28 22.16
N ASP A 41 6.20 7.67 21.89
CA ASP A 41 7.32 7.43 22.81
C ASP A 41 7.10 8.16 24.15
N ARG A 42 7.14 7.38 25.22
CA ARG A 42 7.01 7.87 26.60
C ARG A 42 8.20 8.75 27.00
N LEU A 43 9.36 8.57 26.36
CA LEU A 43 10.56 9.39 26.57
C LEU A 43 10.40 10.84 26.08
N LEU A 44 9.37 11.14 25.27
CA LEU A 44 9.03 12.51 24.90
C LEU A 44 8.31 13.27 26.02
N GLU A 45 7.80 12.59 27.06
CA GLU A 45 7.18 13.20 28.25
C GLU A 45 6.06 14.23 27.93
N GLY A 46 5.32 14.04 26.83
CA GLY A 46 4.28 14.98 26.36
C GLY A 46 4.81 16.23 25.65
N LYS A 47 6.11 16.33 25.39
CA LYS A 47 6.77 17.50 24.76
C LYS A 47 6.76 17.40 23.24
N PHE A 48 5.58 17.28 22.65
CA PHE A 48 5.35 17.20 21.22
C PHE A 48 4.08 17.96 20.82
N ASP A 49 3.95 18.35 19.55
CA ASP A 49 2.70 18.84 18.99
C ASP A 49 1.79 17.64 18.65
N GLU A 50 0.58 17.61 19.21
CA GLU A 50 -0.35 16.50 18.99
C GLU A 50 -0.78 16.36 17.53
N GLU A 51 -0.95 17.46 16.79
CA GLU A 51 -1.43 17.44 15.41
C GLU A 51 -0.31 17.05 14.46
N GLU A 52 0.93 17.47 14.71
CA GLU A 52 2.12 16.96 14.02
C GLU A 52 2.27 15.45 14.25
N VAL A 53 2.09 14.96 15.48
CA VAL A 53 2.17 13.53 15.82
C VAL A 53 1.05 12.71 15.15
N LYS A 54 -0.21 13.13 15.27
CA LYS A 54 -1.36 12.47 14.62
C LYS A 54 -1.15 12.39 13.11
N ARG A 55 -0.77 13.51 12.49
CA ARG A 55 -0.47 13.60 11.05
C ARG A 55 0.71 12.72 10.65
N SER A 56 1.77 12.68 11.45
CA SER A 56 2.95 11.83 11.22
C SER A 56 2.60 10.35 11.23
N LEU A 57 1.80 9.90 12.19
CA LEU A 57 1.37 8.50 12.28
C LEU A 57 0.48 8.12 11.10
N VAL A 58 -0.49 8.96 10.72
CA VAL A 58 -1.32 8.75 9.53
C VAL A 58 -0.48 8.72 8.24
N VAL A 59 0.48 9.62 8.04
CA VAL A 59 1.42 9.57 6.90
C VAL A 59 2.27 8.30 6.95
N GLY A 60 2.69 7.87 8.14
CA GLY A 60 3.46 6.65 8.37
C GLY A 60 2.72 5.37 7.97
N LEU A 61 1.41 5.28 8.26
CA LEU A 61 0.51 4.23 7.80
C LEU A 61 0.25 4.33 6.28
N ALA A 62 0.00 5.53 5.76
CA ALA A 62 -0.26 5.77 4.33
C ALA A 62 0.90 5.32 3.41
N CYS A 63 2.14 5.43 3.88
CA CYS A 63 3.33 4.98 3.16
C CYS A 63 3.51 3.44 3.15
N LEU A 64 2.74 2.70 3.97
CA LEU A 64 2.82 1.24 4.10
C LEU A 64 1.76 0.48 3.28
N HIS A 65 0.94 1.18 2.50
CA HIS A 65 -0.15 0.58 1.71
C HIS A 65 0.34 -0.59 0.83
N PRO A 66 -0.34 -1.75 0.78
CA PRO A 66 0.12 -2.92 0.03
C PRO A 66 0.32 -2.63 -1.46
N ASP A 67 -0.71 -2.12 -2.14
CA ASP A 67 -0.61 -1.65 -3.51
C ASP A 67 0.32 -0.43 -3.62
N PHE A 68 1.33 -0.54 -4.48
CA PHE A 68 2.34 0.47 -4.77
C PHE A 68 1.80 1.69 -5.53
N MET A 69 0.69 1.57 -6.26
CA MET A 69 0.06 2.69 -6.96
C MET A 69 -0.63 3.66 -6.01
N LEU A 70 -1.09 3.15 -4.86
CA LEU A 70 -1.75 3.91 -3.80
C LEU A 70 -0.79 4.40 -2.70
N ARG A 71 0.47 3.93 -2.68
CA ARG A 71 1.51 4.50 -1.79
C ARG A 71 1.79 5.95 -2.17
N LEU A 72 1.91 6.81 -1.15
CA LEU A 72 2.21 8.22 -1.39
C LEU A 72 3.57 8.43 -2.06
N ARG A 73 3.57 9.22 -3.14
CA ARG A 73 4.81 9.76 -3.73
C ARG A 73 5.46 10.73 -2.75
N MET A 74 6.79 10.64 -2.60
CA MET A 74 7.56 11.41 -1.62
C MET A 74 7.31 12.94 -1.65
N ARG A 75 6.98 13.52 -2.81
CA ARG A 75 6.57 14.93 -2.93
C ARG A 75 5.33 15.27 -2.08
N LYS A 76 4.30 14.41 -2.08
CA LYS A 76 3.09 14.58 -1.25
C LYS A 76 3.38 14.32 0.23
N VAL A 77 4.25 13.37 0.54
CA VAL A 77 4.73 13.11 1.92
C VAL A 77 5.35 14.39 2.50
N VAL A 78 6.32 14.98 1.80
CA VAL A 78 6.97 16.24 2.21
C VAL A 78 5.95 17.39 2.29
N GLN A 79 5.02 17.49 1.34
CA GLN A 79 3.97 18.52 1.36
C GLN A 79 3.07 18.42 2.60
N VAL A 80 2.64 17.21 3.01
CA VAL A 80 1.79 17.02 4.21
C VAL A 80 2.54 17.35 5.51
N PHE A 81 3.85 17.09 5.57
CA PHE A 81 4.68 17.46 6.72
C PHE A 81 4.99 18.98 6.77
N MET A 82 5.32 19.59 5.64
CA MET A 82 5.81 20.98 5.60
C MET A 82 4.69 22.04 5.54
N ASN A 83 3.45 21.66 5.25
CA ASN A 83 2.31 22.57 5.19
C ASN A 83 1.24 22.17 6.24
N PRO A 84 1.13 22.90 7.38
CA PRO A 84 0.07 22.67 8.36
C PRO A 84 -1.35 22.74 7.78
N ASN A 85 -1.55 23.52 6.71
CA ASN A 85 -2.84 23.67 6.04
C ASN A 85 -3.13 22.57 4.99
N GLU A 86 -2.22 21.63 4.79
CA GLU A 86 -2.45 20.51 3.89
C GLU A 86 -3.54 19.59 4.47
N PRO A 87 -4.57 19.20 3.70
CA PRO A 87 -5.63 18.33 4.22
C PRO A 87 -5.05 16.97 4.67
N PRO A 88 -5.54 16.42 5.80
CA PRO A 88 -5.18 15.09 6.27
C PRO A 88 -5.40 14.01 5.20
N LEU A 89 -4.61 12.94 5.29
CA LEU A 89 -4.78 11.77 4.43
C LEU A 89 -5.91 10.92 5.00
N ASN A 90 -6.94 10.70 4.18
CA ASN A 90 -8.01 9.77 4.52
C ASN A 90 -7.53 8.35 4.18
N LEU A 91 -7.31 7.53 5.22
CA LEU A 91 -7.04 6.10 5.08
C LEU A 91 -8.33 5.29 5.22
N PRO A 92 -8.41 4.08 4.65
CA PRO A 92 -9.52 3.16 4.90
C PRO A 92 -9.74 2.95 6.40
N GLU A 93 -11.01 2.77 6.79
CA GLU A 93 -11.41 2.52 8.19
C GLU A 93 -10.98 1.14 8.72
N SER A 94 -10.41 0.28 7.88
CA SER A 94 -9.91 -1.05 8.24
C SER A 94 -8.59 -1.38 7.54
N GLN A 95 -7.76 -2.21 8.18
CA GLN A 95 -6.43 -2.54 7.66
C GLN A 95 -6.52 -3.29 6.31
N PRO A 96 -5.89 -2.79 5.22
CA PRO A 96 -5.89 -3.50 3.95
C PRO A 96 -5.04 -4.76 4.07
N ASN A 97 -5.69 -5.93 4.06
CA ASN A 97 -5.05 -7.24 4.17
C ASN A 97 -3.86 -7.36 3.21
N LEU A 98 -2.67 -7.62 3.76
CA LEU A 98 -1.41 -7.68 3.03
C LEU A 98 -1.28 -9.00 2.23
N VAL A 99 -2.06 -9.11 1.16
CA VAL A 99 -1.95 -10.21 0.19
C VAL A 99 -0.70 -9.99 -0.67
N CYS A 100 0.45 -10.36 -0.13
CA CYS A 100 1.69 -10.48 -0.89
C CYS A 100 1.52 -11.57 -1.96
N LEU A 101 1.25 -11.17 -3.21
CA LEU A 101 1.39 -12.06 -4.36
C LEU A 101 2.85 -12.50 -4.44
N SER A 102 3.12 -13.75 -4.05
CA SER A 102 4.47 -14.32 -4.03
C SER A 102 4.99 -14.46 -5.46
N LEU A 103 5.85 -13.53 -5.87
CA LEU A 103 6.55 -13.59 -7.16
C LEU A 103 7.60 -14.70 -7.07
N ASN A 104 7.27 -15.87 -7.62
CA ASN A 104 8.11 -17.05 -7.67
C ASN A 104 9.25 -16.89 -8.68
N SER A 105 10.22 -16.04 -8.33
CA SER A 105 11.43 -15.77 -9.10
C SER A 105 12.37 -16.98 -9.10
N SER A 106 12.04 -17.97 -9.92
CA SER A 106 12.82 -19.18 -10.15
C SER A 106 14.09 -18.87 -10.95
N THR A 107 15.11 -18.39 -10.23
CA THR A 107 16.55 -18.42 -10.52
C THR A 107 16.97 -18.23 -11.99
N ILE A 108 17.45 -17.04 -12.31
CA ILE A 108 18.21 -16.78 -13.54
C ILE A 108 19.49 -17.62 -13.53
N THR A 109 19.69 -18.47 -14.55
CA THR A 109 20.99 -19.05 -14.90
C THR A 109 21.45 -18.47 -16.24
N SER A 110 22.66 -17.91 -16.26
CA SER A 110 23.13 -17.05 -17.36
C SER A 110 23.72 -17.84 -18.53
N THR A 111 23.09 -17.76 -19.70
CA THR A 111 23.74 -17.99 -21.00
C THR A 111 23.18 -17.05 -22.07
N THR A 112 24.01 -16.67 -23.03
CA THR A 112 23.73 -15.57 -23.97
C THR A 112 23.13 -16.05 -25.29
N THR A 113 21.91 -15.60 -25.63
CA THR A 113 21.43 -15.50 -27.03
C THR A 113 20.44 -14.35 -27.21
N ASP A 114 20.62 -13.70 -28.36
CA ASP A 114 19.93 -12.61 -29.07
C ASP A 114 18.44 -12.22 -28.80
N LEU A 115 18.09 -11.00 -29.23
CA LEU A 115 16.76 -10.37 -29.12
C LEU A 115 15.76 -10.88 -30.17
N GLY A 116 15.15 -12.04 -29.93
CA GLY A 116 14.10 -12.62 -30.79
C GLY A 116 12.67 -12.47 -30.23
N CYS A 117 11.88 -11.53 -30.76
CA CYS A 117 10.42 -11.51 -30.51
C CYS A 117 9.71 -12.32 -31.61
N SER A 118 9.11 -13.46 -31.26
CA SER A 118 8.46 -14.36 -32.24
C SER A 118 7.11 -14.88 -31.74
N LYS A 119 6.12 -14.92 -32.64
CA LYS A 119 4.80 -15.48 -32.42
C LYS A 119 4.76 -16.96 -32.82
N VAL A 120 4.15 -17.80 -32.00
CA VAL A 120 3.32 -18.98 -32.37
C VAL A 120 2.33 -19.20 -31.19
N ASP A 121 1.03 -19.50 -31.32
CA ASP A 121 0.15 -20.06 -32.36
C ASP A 121 -0.07 -21.60 -32.28
N GLY A 122 -1.35 -22.01 -32.42
CA GLY A 122 -1.87 -23.39 -32.34
C GLY A 122 -1.97 -24.01 -30.93
N GLY A 123 -3.04 -24.75 -30.55
CA GLY A 123 -4.34 -24.92 -31.22
C GLY A 123 -5.13 -26.16 -30.76
N GLY A 124 -6.42 -25.98 -30.42
CA GLY A 124 -7.40 -27.05 -30.16
C GLY A 124 -7.26 -27.80 -28.82
N SER A 125 -8.22 -28.61 -28.35
CA SER A 125 -9.61 -28.88 -28.80
C SER A 125 -10.25 -29.83 -27.76
N MET A 126 -11.56 -29.90 -27.50
CA MET A 126 -12.79 -29.17 -27.90
C MET A 126 -13.83 -29.42 -26.73
N GLU A 127 -15.17 -29.36 -26.69
CA GLU A 127 -16.32 -29.30 -27.61
C GLU A 127 -17.54 -28.54 -26.98
N THR A 128 -18.38 -27.95 -27.85
CA THR A 128 -19.88 -27.82 -27.87
C THR A 128 -20.75 -27.75 -26.59
N LEU A 129 -21.92 -27.08 -26.53
CA LEU A 129 -22.73 -26.11 -27.34
C LEU A 129 -23.98 -25.78 -26.46
N GLN A 130 -24.86 -24.77 -26.65
CA GLN A 130 -24.94 -23.52 -27.44
C GLN A 130 -26.06 -22.66 -26.80
N ASP A 131 -25.99 -21.33 -26.85
CA ASP A 131 -27.14 -20.52 -27.31
C ASP A 131 -26.65 -19.18 -27.92
N GLU A 132 -27.43 -18.58 -28.80
CA GLU A 132 -27.15 -17.29 -29.46
C GLU A 132 -28.16 -16.21 -29.05
N THR A 133 -27.75 -14.94 -29.05
CA THR A 133 -28.56 -13.85 -29.61
C THR A 133 -27.67 -12.67 -30.03
N THR A 134 -27.78 -12.27 -31.29
CA THR A 134 -27.08 -11.12 -31.87
C THR A 134 -27.73 -9.78 -31.49
N ILE A 135 -26.93 -8.76 -31.15
CA ILE A 135 -27.23 -7.34 -31.45
C ILE A 135 -25.93 -6.63 -31.92
N GLN A 136 -26.12 -5.68 -32.85
CA GLN A 136 -25.09 -5.02 -33.67
C GLN A 136 -24.13 -4.07 -32.92
N TYR A 137 -22.93 -3.88 -33.50
CA TYR A 137 -22.06 -2.74 -33.24
C TYR A 137 -22.64 -1.44 -33.83
N GLY A 138 -22.56 -0.34 -33.08
CA GLY A 138 -22.73 1.02 -33.60
C GLY A 138 -21.45 1.81 -33.45
N SER A 139 -20.76 2.12 -34.55
CA SER A 139 -19.57 2.98 -34.57
C SER A 139 -19.80 4.16 -35.50
N CYS A 140 -19.67 5.38 -34.98
CA CYS A 140 -19.50 6.60 -35.76
C CYS A 140 -18.40 7.44 -35.11
N HIS A 141 -17.68 8.17 -35.96
CA HIS A 141 -16.45 8.88 -35.64
C HIS A 141 -16.72 10.35 -35.24
N VAL A 142 -15.67 10.98 -34.70
CA VAL A 142 -15.44 12.43 -34.41
C VAL A 142 -16.55 13.45 -34.74
#